data_AF-F0JIC5-F1
#
_entry.id   AF-F0JIC5-F1
#
_cell.length_a   1.000
_cell.length_b   1.000
_cell.length_c   1.000
_cell.angle_alpha   90.00
_cell.angle_beta   90.00
_cell.angle_gamma   90.00
#
_symmetry.space_group_name_H-M   'P 1'
#
loop_
_entity.id
_entity.type
_entity.pdbx_description
1 polymer ?
#
loop_
_entity_poly.entity_id
_entity_poly.type
_entity_poly.pdbx_seq_one_letter_code
_entity_poly.pdbx_strand_id
1 'polypeptide(L)'
;MATGKTAVLVFTSLNEGIFSDQKTSGMMKLFNEGTAAPLTVKKDFRIETLSGAESGESVVDAAHKGGYVMEELSDATEFYVADCVTKESFAELMKEATALDPKKTLITIVSPSAVLFSGLGVKKNVKLSTPIPASSIAPTLALIADLPLPAQVAYPPAYAVLDGLDFKAREFAEMKRTMDGLMKNIEEANSQN
;
A
#
# COMPACT_ATOMS: atom_id res chain seq x y z
N MET A 1 -11.77 18.30 4.12
CA MET A 1 -10.98 18.59 2.89
C MET A 1 -11.20 17.39 1.99
N ALA A 2 -11.65 17.56 0.74
CA ALA A 2 -11.84 16.42 -0.15
C ALA A 2 -10.50 16.09 -0.82
N THR A 3 -9.89 14.94 -0.51
CA THR A 3 -8.62 14.52 -1.14
C THR A 3 -8.79 14.12 -2.60
N GLY A 4 -10.03 13.79 -3.01
CA GLY A 4 -10.32 13.23 -4.32
C GLY A 4 -9.72 11.83 -4.54
N LYS A 5 -9.23 11.21 -3.47
CA LYS A 5 -8.67 9.85 -3.40
C LYS A 5 -9.51 9.03 -2.43
N THR A 6 -9.62 7.73 -2.70
CA THR A 6 -10.36 6.80 -1.85
C THR A 6 -9.43 5.70 -1.38
N ALA A 7 -9.30 5.52 -0.07
CA ALA A 7 -8.62 4.37 0.52
C ALA A 7 -9.65 3.35 1.00
N VAL A 8 -9.53 2.11 0.55
CA VAL A 8 -10.35 0.98 0.96
C VAL A 8 -9.45 -0.01 1.68
N LEU A 9 -9.66 -0.21 2.98
CA LEU A 9 -8.94 -1.18 3.79
C LEU A 9 -9.87 -2.33 4.16
N VAL A 10 -9.54 -3.53 3.71
CA VAL A 10 -10.33 -4.74 3.94
C VAL A 10 -9.53 -5.72 4.78
N PHE A 11 -10.03 -6.04 5.96
CA PHE A 11 -9.50 -7.13 6.77
C PHE A 11 -10.21 -8.44 6.43
N THR A 12 -9.44 -9.50 6.30
CA THR A 12 -10.01 -10.83 6.06
C THR A 12 -9.25 -11.94 6.80
N SER A 13 -10.00 -12.91 7.31
CA SER A 13 -9.46 -14.16 7.89
C SER A 13 -9.36 -15.29 6.86
N LEU A 14 -9.71 -15.00 5.62
CA LEU A 14 -9.68 -15.91 4.49
C LEU A 14 -8.23 -16.30 4.16
N ASN A 15 -7.99 -17.61 3.96
CA ASN A 15 -6.65 -18.16 3.69
C ASN A 15 -6.00 -17.55 2.43
N GLU A 16 -4.65 -17.51 2.41
CA GLU A 16 -3.85 -16.98 1.29
C GLU A 16 -4.19 -17.57 -0.08
N GLY A 17 -4.74 -18.80 -0.09
CA GLY A 17 -5.25 -19.46 -1.28
C GLY A 17 -6.25 -18.62 -2.07
N ILE A 18 -6.92 -17.65 -1.44
CA ILE A 18 -7.89 -16.74 -2.09
C ILE A 18 -7.21 -15.66 -2.94
N PHE A 19 -5.96 -15.31 -2.65
CA PHE A 19 -5.15 -14.47 -3.57
C PHE A 19 -4.69 -15.24 -4.81
N SER A 20 -4.69 -16.58 -4.76
CA SER A 20 -4.36 -17.46 -5.89
C SER A 20 -5.57 -18.10 -6.56
N ASP A 21 -6.77 -17.97 -5.99
CA ASP A 21 -7.96 -18.64 -6.49
C ASP A 21 -8.47 -17.92 -7.74
N GLN A 22 -8.05 -18.44 -8.89
CA GLN A 22 -8.28 -17.90 -10.23
C GLN A 22 -9.77 -17.83 -10.65
N LYS A 23 -10.70 -18.27 -9.79
CA LYS A 23 -12.11 -18.40 -10.16
C LYS A 23 -12.94 -17.14 -9.92
N THR A 24 -12.42 -16.15 -9.19
CA THR A 24 -13.12 -14.88 -8.93
C THR A 24 -12.51 -13.78 -9.79
N SER A 25 -13.18 -13.40 -10.89
CA SER A 25 -12.68 -12.46 -11.90
C SER A 25 -12.17 -11.12 -11.33
N GLY A 26 -12.78 -10.62 -10.25
CA GLY A 26 -12.34 -9.39 -9.57
C GLY A 26 -11.01 -9.52 -8.81
N MET A 27 -10.72 -10.67 -8.22
CA MET A 27 -9.47 -10.92 -7.48
C MET A 27 -8.26 -11.01 -8.42
N MET A 28 -8.43 -11.65 -9.57
CA MET A 28 -7.40 -11.65 -10.62
C MET A 28 -7.09 -10.23 -11.10
N LYS A 29 -8.12 -9.40 -11.29
CA LYS A 29 -7.93 -8.01 -11.71
C LYS A 29 -7.09 -7.24 -10.68
N LEU A 30 -7.41 -7.36 -9.40
CA LEU A 30 -6.67 -6.71 -8.32
C LEU A 30 -5.24 -7.21 -8.17
N PHE A 31 -5.01 -8.51 -8.35
CA PHE A 31 -3.66 -9.06 -8.34
C PHE A 31 -2.84 -8.55 -9.53
N ASN A 32 -3.43 -8.52 -10.72
CA ASN A 32 -2.78 -7.99 -11.93
C ASN A 32 -2.53 -6.48 -11.84
N GLU A 33 -3.38 -5.75 -11.12
CA GLU A 33 -3.31 -4.30 -10.91
C GLU A 33 -2.57 -3.91 -9.61
N GLY A 34 -1.99 -4.88 -8.92
CA GLY A 34 -1.48 -4.70 -7.56
C GLY A 34 -0.17 -5.41 -7.22
N THR A 35 0.25 -5.21 -5.97
CA THR A 35 1.42 -5.83 -5.35
C THR A 35 1.00 -6.64 -4.14
N ALA A 36 1.36 -7.93 -4.12
CA ALA A 36 1.17 -8.82 -2.99
C ALA A 36 2.48 -8.98 -2.20
N ALA A 37 2.39 -9.01 -0.87
CA ALA A 37 3.53 -9.21 0.01
C ALA A 37 3.16 -10.11 1.21
N PRO A 38 4.08 -10.96 1.70
CA PRO A 38 3.93 -11.59 3.01
C PRO A 38 3.89 -10.52 4.12
N LEU A 39 3.12 -10.78 5.17
CA LEU A 39 2.99 -9.88 6.31
C LEU A 39 3.71 -10.45 7.53
N THR A 40 4.41 -9.59 8.26
CA THR A 40 4.95 -9.91 9.60
C THR A 40 4.16 -9.15 10.64
N VAL A 41 3.65 -9.87 11.64
CA VAL A 41 2.86 -9.36 12.77
C VAL A 41 3.61 -9.67 14.05
N LYS A 42 3.72 -8.70 14.97
CA LYS A 42 4.42 -8.90 16.24
C LYS A 42 3.51 -9.32 17.40
N LYS A 43 2.33 -8.71 17.49
CA LYS A 43 1.35 -8.87 18.58
C LYS A 43 -0.06 -9.03 18.02
N ASP A 44 -0.56 -7.99 17.35
CA ASP A 44 -1.94 -7.95 16.87
C ASP A 44 -1.99 -7.30 15.48
N PHE A 45 -2.40 -8.08 14.48
CA PHE A 45 -2.36 -7.65 13.09
C PHE A 45 -3.30 -6.47 12.81
N ARG A 46 -4.44 -6.36 13.50
CA ARG A 46 -5.39 -5.26 13.30
C ARG A 46 -4.85 -3.98 13.89
N ILE A 47 -4.43 -4.04 15.15
CA ILE A 47 -3.88 -2.88 15.86
C ILE A 47 -2.65 -2.36 15.12
N GLU A 48 -1.74 -3.26 14.73
CA GLU A 48 -0.55 -2.89 13.98
C GLU A 48 -0.88 -2.27 12.63
N THR A 49 -1.78 -2.87 11.87
CA THR A 49 -2.21 -2.35 10.56
C THR A 49 -2.83 -0.95 10.67
N LEU A 50 -3.69 -0.74 11.67
CA LEU A 50 -4.46 0.50 11.82
C LEU A 50 -3.66 1.63 12.46
N SER A 51 -2.82 1.34 13.46
CA SER A 51 -2.07 2.39 14.19
C SER A 51 -0.69 2.65 13.61
N GLY A 52 -0.16 1.72 12.81
CA GLY A 52 1.23 1.77 12.38
C GLY A 52 2.24 1.50 13.49
N ALA A 53 1.78 0.94 14.62
CA ALA A 53 2.58 0.62 15.81
C ALA A 53 1.98 -0.56 16.58
N GLU A 54 2.64 -1.03 17.64
CA GLU A 54 2.10 -2.11 18.48
C GLU A 54 0.88 -1.66 19.33
N SER A 55 0.70 -0.35 19.49
CA SER A 55 -0.46 0.30 20.11
C SER A 55 -0.43 1.79 19.78
N GLY A 56 -1.59 2.45 19.85
CA GLY A 56 -1.71 3.89 19.61
C GLY A 56 -3.04 4.29 19.00
N GLU A 57 -3.09 5.54 18.54
CA GLU A 57 -4.18 6.06 17.72
C GLU A 57 -4.26 5.29 16.40
N SER A 58 -5.47 4.95 15.96
CA SER A 58 -5.66 4.34 14.65
C SER A 58 -5.77 5.40 13.54
N VAL A 59 -5.49 4.99 12.30
CA VAL A 59 -5.76 5.80 11.11
C VAL A 59 -7.25 6.11 10.97
N VAL A 60 -8.14 5.28 11.51
CA VAL A 60 -9.59 5.54 11.59
C VAL A 60 -9.87 6.72 12.52
N ASP A 61 -9.29 6.72 13.72
CA ASP A 61 -9.45 7.81 14.68
C ASP A 61 -8.89 9.12 14.12
N ALA A 62 -7.71 9.05 13.49
CA ALA A 62 -7.07 10.19 12.85
C ALA A 62 -7.91 10.73 11.69
N ALA A 63 -8.46 9.86 10.85
CA ALA A 63 -9.34 10.22 9.73
C ALA A 63 -10.66 10.84 10.22
N HIS A 64 -11.27 10.27 11.26
CA HIS A 64 -12.48 10.83 11.86
C HIS A 64 -12.21 12.24 12.44
N LYS A 65 -11.09 12.44 13.16
CA LYS A 65 -10.67 13.77 13.66
C LYS A 65 -10.36 14.75 12.54
N GLY A 66 -9.86 14.26 11.41
CA GLY A 66 -9.60 15.03 10.20
C GLY A 66 -10.86 15.38 9.39
N GLY A 67 -12.02 14.82 9.75
CA GLY A 67 -13.29 15.04 9.07
C GLY A 67 -13.41 14.34 7.71
N TYR A 68 -12.80 13.16 7.57
CA TYR A 68 -12.86 12.35 6.36
C TYR A 68 -14.21 11.63 6.23
N VAL A 69 -14.69 11.43 5.01
CA VAL A 69 -15.94 10.69 4.75
C VAL A 69 -15.69 9.18 4.81
N MET A 70 -16.36 8.49 5.75
CA MET A 70 -16.11 7.06 6.06
C MET A 70 -17.34 6.14 6.10
N GLU A 71 -18.55 6.65 5.87
CA GLU A 71 -19.79 5.95 6.24
C GLU A 71 -20.16 4.78 5.31
N GLU A 72 -20.07 4.96 4.00
CA GLU A 72 -20.41 3.95 3.00
C GLU A 72 -19.38 3.96 1.86
N LEU A 73 -19.29 2.88 1.08
CA LEU A 73 -18.38 2.82 -0.07
C LEU A 73 -19.02 3.48 -1.30
N SER A 74 -18.54 4.66 -1.67
CA SER A 74 -19.04 5.46 -2.78
C SER A 74 -17.92 6.33 -3.37
N ASP A 75 -18.20 7.05 -4.46
CA ASP A 75 -17.26 8.02 -5.05
C ASP A 75 -16.95 9.21 -4.12
N ALA A 76 -17.79 9.47 -3.11
CA ALA A 76 -17.57 10.52 -2.12
C ALA A 76 -16.72 10.04 -0.93
N THR A 77 -16.42 8.75 -0.87
CA THR A 77 -15.75 8.13 0.27
C THR A 77 -14.27 8.35 0.20
N GLU A 78 -13.68 8.79 1.31
CA GLU A 78 -12.24 9.07 1.38
C GLU A 78 -11.51 7.94 2.09
N PHE A 79 -12.12 7.35 3.11
CA PHE A 79 -11.57 6.19 3.80
C PHE A 79 -12.64 5.20 4.23
N TYR A 80 -12.56 3.98 3.72
CA TYR A 80 -13.48 2.90 4.05
C TYR A 80 -12.72 1.74 4.69
N VAL A 81 -13.24 1.22 5.81
CA VAL A 81 -12.67 0.05 6.49
C VAL A 81 -13.76 -1.00 6.63
N ALA A 82 -13.46 -2.23 6.23
CA ALA A 82 -14.40 -3.34 6.33
C ALA A 82 -13.75 -4.63 6.83
N ASP A 83 -14.58 -5.45 7.46
CA ASP A 83 -14.26 -6.76 7.98
C ASP A 83 -15.01 -7.85 7.20
N CYS A 84 -14.29 -8.63 6.41
CA CYS A 84 -14.86 -9.71 5.60
C CYS A 84 -14.43 -11.07 6.15
N VAL A 85 -15.36 -11.74 6.84
CA VAL A 85 -15.15 -13.07 7.43
C VAL A 85 -15.61 -14.19 6.49
N THR A 86 -16.56 -13.89 5.59
CA THR A 86 -17.12 -14.87 4.63
C THR A 86 -16.65 -14.58 3.21
N LYS A 87 -16.65 -15.60 2.34
CA LYS A 87 -16.27 -15.43 0.94
C LYS A 87 -17.29 -14.58 0.17
N GLU A 88 -18.55 -14.68 0.54
CA GLU A 88 -19.66 -13.97 -0.09
C GLU A 88 -19.55 -12.46 0.19
N SER A 89 -19.42 -12.08 1.46
CA SER A 89 -19.23 -10.67 1.87
C SER A 89 -17.97 -10.06 1.24
N PHE A 90 -16.89 -10.84 1.18
CA PHE A 90 -15.67 -10.42 0.51
C PHE A 90 -15.91 -10.19 -0.98
N ALA A 91 -16.54 -11.13 -1.68
CA ALA A 91 -16.80 -11.02 -3.12
C ALA A 91 -17.70 -9.83 -3.48
N GLU A 92 -18.73 -9.56 -2.69
CA GLU A 92 -19.60 -8.40 -2.84
C GLU A 92 -18.83 -7.09 -2.67
N LEU A 93 -18.07 -6.97 -1.58
CA LEU A 93 -17.25 -5.78 -1.32
C LEU A 93 -16.19 -5.56 -2.41
N MET A 94 -15.54 -6.64 -2.87
CA MET A 94 -14.54 -6.52 -3.95
C MET A 94 -15.18 -6.08 -5.26
N LYS A 95 -16.42 -6.50 -5.55
CA LYS A 95 -17.16 -6.06 -6.74
C LYS A 95 -17.44 -4.55 -6.69
N GLU A 96 -17.82 -4.03 -5.53
CA GLU A 96 -18.03 -2.59 -5.33
C GLU A 96 -16.72 -1.81 -5.39
N ALA A 97 -15.70 -2.25 -4.66
CA ALA A 97 -14.41 -1.58 -4.62
C ALA A 97 -13.71 -1.53 -5.99
N THR A 98 -13.83 -2.60 -6.79
CA THR A 98 -13.24 -2.64 -8.16
C THR A 98 -14.03 -1.87 -9.21
N ALA A 99 -15.24 -1.43 -8.88
CA ALA A 99 -16.05 -0.56 -9.74
C ALA A 99 -15.63 0.92 -9.62
N LEU A 100 -14.95 1.30 -8.52
CA LEU A 100 -14.39 2.64 -8.32
C LEU A 100 -13.23 2.91 -9.30
N ASP A 101 -12.91 4.19 -9.51
CA ASP A 101 -11.81 4.60 -10.40
C ASP A 101 -10.44 4.12 -9.86
N PRO A 102 -9.76 3.17 -10.52
CA PRO A 102 -8.49 2.63 -10.03
C PRO A 102 -7.35 3.67 -10.02
N LYS A 103 -7.52 4.81 -10.70
CA LYS A 103 -6.56 5.92 -10.65
C LYS A 103 -6.70 6.79 -9.42
N LYS A 104 -7.80 6.67 -8.68
CA LYS A 104 -8.09 7.46 -7.46
C LYS A 104 -8.27 6.58 -6.22
N THR A 105 -8.51 5.28 -6.44
CA THR A 105 -8.77 4.33 -5.36
C THR A 105 -7.55 3.47 -5.08
N LEU A 106 -7.16 3.43 -3.81
CA LEU A 106 -6.24 2.45 -3.25
C LEU A 106 -7.04 1.37 -2.52
N ILE A 107 -6.91 0.13 -2.96
CA ILE A 107 -7.53 -1.02 -2.30
C ILE A 107 -6.42 -1.80 -1.60
N THR A 108 -6.55 -1.97 -0.29
CA THR A 108 -5.62 -2.73 0.54
C THR A 108 -6.37 -3.86 1.24
N ILE A 109 -6.01 -5.10 0.89
CA ILE A 109 -6.58 -6.30 1.50
C ILE A 109 -5.54 -6.89 2.43
N VAL A 110 -5.90 -7.06 3.70
CA VAL A 110 -4.99 -7.50 4.76
C VAL A 110 -5.51 -8.81 5.35
N SER A 111 -4.68 -9.84 5.30
CA SER A 111 -4.87 -11.08 6.04
C SER A 111 -3.79 -11.21 7.14
N PRO A 112 -3.92 -12.17 8.07
CA PRO A 112 -2.91 -12.35 9.14
C PRO A 112 -1.49 -12.63 8.64
N SER A 113 -1.33 -13.12 7.40
CA SER A 113 -0.04 -13.56 6.86
C SER A 113 0.35 -12.88 5.53
N ALA A 114 -0.56 -12.14 4.91
CA ALA A 114 -0.31 -11.49 3.63
C ALA A 114 -1.10 -10.19 3.47
N VAL A 115 -0.64 -9.36 2.54
CA VAL A 115 -1.32 -8.12 2.15
C VAL A 115 -1.25 -7.96 0.63
N LEU A 116 -2.33 -7.43 0.07
CA LEU A 116 -2.42 -7.02 -1.33
C LEU A 116 -2.76 -5.54 -1.39
N PHE A 117 -1.90 -4.77 -2.04
CA PHE A 117 -2.19 -3.38 -2.44
C PHE A 117 -2.57 -3.37 -3.91
N SER A 118 -3.58 -2.61 -4.31
CA SER A 118 -4.02 -2.50 -5.71
C SER A 118 -4.53 -1.10 -6.02
N GLY A 119 -4.30 -0.63 -7.24
CA GLY A 119 -4.80 0.65 -7.73
C GLY A 119 -3.79 1.79 -7.62
N LEU A 120 -4.22 2.91 -7.00
CA LEU A 120 -3.49 4.17 -6.97
C LEU A 120 -2.05 4.01 -6.45
N GLY A 121 -1.05 4.37 -7.26
CA GLY A 121 0.35 4.50 -6.84
C GLY A 121 1.08 3.18 -6.51
N VAL A 122 0.49 2.03 -6.84
CA VAL A 122 1.03 0.69 -6.51
C VAL A 122 1.64 0.02 -7.74
N LYS A 123 2.74 -0.71 -7.56
CA LYS A 123 3.33 -1.53 -8.65
C LYS A 123 2.35 -2.62 -9.07
N LYS A 124 2.29 -2.89 -10.37
CA LYS A 124 1.36 -3.86 -10.94
C LYS A 124 2.02 -5.21 -11.15
N ASN A 125 1.28 -6.29 -10.84
CA ASN A 125 1.69 -7.67 -11.07
C ASN A 125 3.02 -8.04 -10.37
N VAL A 126 3.20 -7.56 -9.14
CA VAL A 126 4.40 -7.83 -8.33
C VAL A 126 4.05 -8.70 -7.13
N LYS A 127 4.83 -9.74 -6.88
CA LYS A 127 4.80 -10.50 -5.63
C LYS A 127 6.14 -10.34 -4.93
N LEU A 128 6.14 -9.66 -3.79
CA LEU A 128 7.33 -9.48 -2.98
C LEU A 128 7.67 -10.79 -2.26
N SER A 129 8.95 -11.13 -2.23
CA SER A 129 9.47 -12.25 -1.42
C SER A 129 9.77 -11.86 0.02
N THR A 130 10.10 -10.58 0.23
CA THR A 130 10.44 -10.04 1.54
C THR A 130 9.17 -9.66 2.29
N PRO A 131 8.97 -10.16 3.53
CA PRO A 131 7.82 -9.77 4.34
C PRO A 131 7.83 -8.28 4.67
N ILE A 132 6.64 -7.68 4.75
CA ILE A 132 6.46 -6.32 5.24
C ILE A 132 5.81 -6.35 6.64
N PRO A 133 6.21 -5.47 7.58
CA PRO A 133 5.53 -5.34 8.86
C PRO A 133 4.07 -4.87 8.68
N ALA A 134 3.14 -5.42 9.47
CA ALA A 134 1.75 -4.93 9.52
C ALA A 134 1.68 -3.43 9.86
N SER A 135 2.55 -2.99 10.77
CA SER A 135 2.73 -1.58 11.13
C SER A 135 3.15 -0.65 9.99
N SER A 136 3.59 -1.16 8.85
CA SER A 136 3.88 -0.34 7.68
C SER A 136 2.62 -0.01 6.85
N ILE A 137 1.45 -0.60 7.13
CA ILE A 137 0.24 -0.38 6.32
C ILE A 137 -0.37 1.01 6.55
N ALA A 138 -0.70 1.41 7.79
CA ALA A 138 -1.19 2.75 8.08
C ALA A 138 -0.35 3.89 7.46
N PRO A 139 0.99 3.93 7.62
CA PRO A 139 1.81 4.96 6.97
C PRO A 139 1.83 4.85 5.44
N THR A 140 1.62 3.66 4.87
CA THR A 140 1.45 3.50 3.41
C THR A 140 0.13 4.09 2.92
N LEU A 141 -0.97 3.85 3.63
CA LEU A 141 -2.27 4.44 3.32
C LEU A 141 -2.22 5.97 3.41
N ALA A 142 -1.61 6.50 4.47
CA ALA A 142 -1.39 7.94 4.65
C ALA A 142 -0.60 8.56 3.49
N LEU A 143 0.46 7.87 3.04
CA LEU A 143 1.31 8.37 1.95
C LEU A 143 0.62 8.36 0.58
N ILE A 144 -0.13 7.29 0.25
CA ILE A 144 -0.72 7.13 -1.09
C ILE A 144 -2.04 7.90 -1.22
N ALA A 145 -2.92 7.74 -0.23
CA ALA A 145 -4.30 8.23 -0.26
C ALA A 145 -4.47 9.59 0.43
N ASP A 146 -3.37 10.23 0.85
CA ASP A 146 -3.35 11.49 1.60
C ASP A 146 -4.16 11.44 2.91
N LEU A 147 -4.25 10.27 3.55
CA LEU A 147 -4.88 10.13 4.87
C LEU A 147 -3.99 10.73 5.98
N PRO A 148 -4.58 11.14 7.11
CA PRO A 148 -3.80 11.62 8.24
C PRO A 148 -2.94 10.49 8.82
N LEU A 149 -1.67 10.80 9.07
CA LEU A 149 -0.76 9.86 9.70
C LEU A 149 -1.08 9.73 11.20
N PRO A 150 -1.22 8.50 11.74
CA PRO A 150 -1.40 8.31 13.18
C PRO A 150 -0.22 8.86 14.00
N ALA A 151 -0.49 9.32 15.23
CA ALA A 151 0.51 10.01 16.04
C ALA A 151 1.70 9.15 16.51
N GLN A 152 1.57 7.82 16.59
CA GLN A 152 2.59 6.92 17.16
C GLN A 152 3.22 5.95 16.16
N VAL A 153 3.17 6.23 14.86
CA VAL A 153 3.70 5.34 13.82
C VAL A 153 5.16 4.97 14.09
N ALA A 154 5.42 3.66 14.21
CA ALA A 154 6.74 3.11 14.56
C ALA A 154 7.53 2.58 13.34
N TYR A 155 6.87 2.45 12.18
CA TYR A 155 7.47 1.89 10.97
C TYR A 155 7.30 2.82 9.77
N PRO A 156 8.25 2.81 8.82
CA PRO A 156 8.09 3.56 7.59
C PRO A 156 7.00 2.95 6.68
N PRO A 157 6.49 3.71 5.70
CA PRO A 157 5.68 3.17 4.60
C PRO A 157 6.37 2.01 3.90
N ALA A 158 5.58 1.11 3.33
CA ALA A 158 6.04 -0.03 2.56
C ALA A 158 6.47 0.40 1.15
N TYR A 159 7.58 1.14 1.04
CA TYR A 159 8.09 1.69 -0.22
C TYR A 159 8.26 0.66 -1.35
N ALA A 160 8.50 -0.61 -1.01
CA ALA A 160 8.64 -1.70 -1.97
C ALA A 160 7.38 -1.92 -2.85
N VAL A 161 6.20 -1.51 -2.37
CA VAL A 161 4.92 -1.67 -3.06
C VAL A 161 4.58 -0.48 -3.99
N LEU A 162 5.30 0.64 -3.87
CA LEU A 162 4.97 1.88 -4.58
C LEU A 162 5.57 1.93 -5.98
N ASP A 163 4.75 2.34 -6.95
CA ASP A 163 5.21 2.53 -8.33
C ASP A 163 6.13 3.76 -8.46
N GLY A 164 7.13 3.70 -9.33
CA GLY A 164 8.03 4.82 -9.63
C GLY A 164 9.15 5.12 -8.62
N LEU A 165 9.21 4.47 -7.44
CA LEU A 165 10.38 4.60 -6.56
C LEU A 165 11.63 3.89 -7.12
N ASP A 166 11.44 2.76 -7.80
CA ASP A 166 12.54 2.09 -8.51
C ASP A 166 13.06 2.95 -9.68
N PHE A 167 12.19 3.72 -10.34
CA PHE A 167 12.58 4.61 -11.43
C PHE A 167 13.48 5.74 -10.92
N LYS A 168 13.08 6.44 -9.85
CA LYS A 168 13.90 7.49 -9.24
C LYS A 168 15.21 6.95 -8.67
N ALA A 169 15.19 5.79 -8.02
CA ALA A 169 16.41 5.16 -7.50
C ALA A 169 17.36 4.74 -8.63
N ARG A 170 16.82 4.23 -9.74
CA ARG A 170 17.60 3.86 -10.93
C ARG A 170 18.19 5.07 -11.64
N GLU A 171 17.42 6.15 -11.83
CA GLU A 171 17.94 7.40 -12.40
C GLU A 171 19.03 8.02 -11.51
N PHE A 172 18.84 8.03 -10.18
CA PHE A 172 19.89 8.47 -9.26
C PHE A 172 21.15 7.61 -9.35
N ALA A 173 21.00 6.30 -9.50
CA ALA A 173 22.13 5.40 -9.67
C ALA A 173 22.86 5.60 -11.01
N GLU A 174 22.13 5.87 -12.11
CA GLU A 174 22.71 6.21 -13.41
C GLU A 174 23.40 7.58 -13.39
N MET A 175 22.79 8.57 -12.75
CA MET A 175 23.39 9.91 -12.59
C MET A 175 24.67 9.84 -11.74
N LYS A 176 24.67 9.05 -10.66
CA LYS A 176 25.86 8.80 -9.85
C LYS A 176 26.98 8.13 -10.64
N ARG A 177 26.67 7.07 -11.41
CA ARG A 177 27.66 6.40 -12.29
C ARG A 177 28.25 7.35 -13.32
N THR A 178 27.43 8.25 -13.86
CA THR A 178 27.88 9.24 -14.84
C THR A 178 28.80 10.28 -14.18
N MET A 179 28.48 10.74 -12.96
CA MET A 179 29.34 11.64 -12.20
C MET A 179 30.66 10.97 -11.79
N ASP A 180 30.63 9.72 -11.32
CA ASP A 180 31.83 8.95 -10.96
C ASP A 180 32.74 8.74 -12.19
N GLY A 181 32.16 8.48 -13.37
CA GLY A 181 32.90 8.37 -14.63
C GLY A 181 33.53 9.70 -15.08
N LEU A 182 32.81 10.82 -14.93
CA LEU A 182 33.34 12.14 -15.23
C LEU A 182 34.48 12.53 -14.28
N MET A 183 34.34 12.27 -12.97
CA MET A 183 35.42 12.52 -12.00
C MET A 183 36.66 11.71 -12.32
N LYS A 184 36.51 10.42 -12.65
CA LYS A 184 37.62 9.55 -13.02
C LYS A 184 38.35 10.06 -14.28
N ASN A 185 37.63 10.51 -15.30
CA ASN A 185 38.22 11.08 -16.50
C ASN A 185 38.94 12.41 -16.24
N ILE A 186 38.43 13.23 -15.31
CA ILE A 186 39.09 14.48 -14.88
C ILE A 186 40.38 14.18 -14.10
N GLU A 187 40.37 13.18 -13.22
CA GLU A 187 41.56 12.73 -12.48
C GLU A 187 42.63 12.16 -13.42
N GLU A 188 42.24 11.34 -14.39
CA GLU A 188 43.15 10.79 -15.42
C GLU A 188 43.70 11.89 -16.34
N ALA A 189 42.90 12.91 -16.69
CA ALA A 189 43.38 14.04 -17.48
C ALA A 189 44.34 14.96 -16.70
N ASN A 190 44.13 15.14 -15.40
CA ASN A 190 44.99 15.95 -14.54
C ASN A 190 46.30 15.26 -14.14
N SER A 191 46.39 13.93 -14.27
CA SER A 191 47.60 13.16 -13.97
C SER A 191 48.49 12.92 -15.21
N GLN A 192 48.07 13.40 -16.38
CA GLN A 192 48.85 13.41 -17.63
C GLN A 192 49.41 14.79 -18.01
N ASN A 193 49.14 15.83 -17.20
CA ASN A 193 49.80 17.15 -17.25
C ASN A 193 50.80 17.29 -16.10
#